data_AF-A0A961I172-F1
#
_entry.id   AF-A0A961I172-F1
#
_cell.length_a   1.000
_cell.length_b   1.000
_cell.length_c   1.000
_cell.angle_alpha   90.00
_cell.angle_beta   90.00
_cell.angle_gamma   90.00
#
_symmetry.space_group_name_H-M   'P 1'
#
loop_
_entity.id
_entity.type
_entity.pdbx_description
1 polymer ?
#
loop_
_entity_poly.entity_id
_entity_poly.type
_entity_poly.pdbx_seq_one_letter_code
_entity_poly.pdbx_strand_id
1 'polypeptide(L)'
;GNLGFHLAGLRGGFAAESAGLRLGLAATVLMILVIGGRVTPSFTRNWLVRSGLPPCNAGFGRADQVALGSSLAALAVWIAAPASLVAALLCLIAGAANLWRLSGWGGQRTLSEPLVTVLHAGYGLTALGFVAVGLAGIGLGDRFAAQHVWMAGGIATMTLAMMTRAALGHAGLPLTASRPVTAVYLAIVGATLARLLAGIPGWHDPMVWLSGALWLFAFGLYVIVYWPILVHARKPAG
;
A
#
# COMPACT_ATOMS: atom_id res chain seq x y z
N GLY A 1 17.03 -8.62 -3.45
CA GLY A 1 16.65 -7.54 -2.52
C GLY A 1 17.46 -7.59 -1.25
N ASN A 2 17.03 -8.40 -0.29
CA ASN A 2 17.57 -8.45 1.09
C ASN A 2 19.11 -8.68 1.17
N LEU A 3 19.62 -9.69 0.46
CA LEU A 3 21.06 -9.96 0.41
C LEU A 3 21.85 -8.74 -0.10
N GLY A 4 21.38 -8.11 -1.18
CA GLY A 4 22.03 -6.93 -1.76
C GLY A 4 22.00 -5.70 -0.84
N PHE A 5 20.93 -5.53 -0.05
CA PHE A 5 20.83 -4.46 0.95
C PHE A 5 21.87 -4.63 2.05
N HIS A 6 21.96 -5.83 2.65
CA HIS A 6 22.93 -6.11 3.71
C HIS A 6 24.38 -6.08 3.20
N LEU A 7 24.64 -6.57 1.98
CA LEU A 7 25.96 -6.47 1.35
C LEU A 7 26.38 -5.01 1.11
N ALA A 8 25.45 -4.13 0.75
CA ALA A 8 25.76 -2.70 0.58
C ALA A 8 26.14 -2.03 1.92
N GLY A 9 25.43 -2.38 2.99
CA GLY A 9 25.76 -1.91 4.35
C GLY A 9 27.11 -2.43 4.84
N LEU A 10 27.43 -3.71 4.60
CA LEU A 10 28.72 -4.30 4.95
C LEU A 10 29.90 -3.68 4.19
N ARG A 11 29.66 -3.15 2.99
CA ARG A 11 30.67 -2.43 2.18
C ARG A 11 30.82 -0.95 2.56
N GLY A 12 30.18 -0.51 3.64
CA GLY A 12 30.23 0.88 4.10
C GLY A 12 29.39 1.86 3.27
N GLY A 13 28.56 1.38 2.34
CA GLY A 13 27.65 2.20 1.56
C GLY A 13 26.36 2.53 2.30
N PHE A 14 25.68 3.60 1.89
CA PHE A 14 24.36 3.92 2.44
C PHE A 14 23.31 2.95 1.88
N ALA A 15 22.99 1.90 2.66
CA ALA A 15 22.14 0.79 2.23
C ALA A 15 20.74 1.25 1.78
N ALA A 16 20.26 2.38 2.30
CA ALA A 16 18.99 3.01 1.92
C ALA A 16 18.95 3.49 0.45
N GLU A 17 20.08 3.65 -0.22
CA GLU A 17 20.16 3.98 -1.65
C GLU A 17 20.54 2.79 -2.53
N SER A 18 20.77 1.62 -1.92
CA SER A 18 21.24 0.44 -2.62
C SER A 18 20.25 -0.03 -3.69
N ALA A 19 20.78 -0.62 -4.76
CA ALA A 19 19.97 -1.36 -5.73
C ALA A 19 19.21 -2.52 -5.07
N GLY A 20 19.75 -3.08 -3.97
CA GLY A 20 19.11 -4.12 -3.17
C GLY A 20 17.78 -3.68 -2.55
N LEU A 21 17.73 -2.49 -1.94
CA LEU A 21 16.48 -1.91 -1.43
C LEU A 21 15.49 -1.70 -2.57
N ARG A 22 15.93 -1.03 -3.66
CA ARG A 22 15.07 -0.70 -4.79
C ARG A 22 14.46 -1.94 -5.43
N LEU A 23 15.24 -3.01 -5.60
CA LEU A 23 14.75 -4.30 -6.09
C LEU A 23 13.70 -4.92 -5.15
N GLY A 24 13.94 -4.89 -3.84
CA GLY A 24 12.98 -5.40 -2.86
C GLY A 24 11.66 -4.63 -2.89
N LEU A 25 11.76 -3.29 -2.83
CA LEU A 25 10.62 -2.39 -2.86
C LEU A 25 9.81 -2.54 -4.15
N ALA A 26 10.48 -2.56 -5.30
CA ALA A 26 9.85 -2.76 -6.60
C ALA A 26 9.11 -4.10 -6.69
N ALA A 27 9.70 -5.18 -6.18
CA ALA A 27 9.06 -6.50 -6.17
C ALA A 27 7.78 -6.49 -5.33
N THR A 28 7.81 -5.90 -4.13
CA THR A 28 6.62 -5.82 -3.26
C THR A 28 5.55 -4.91 -3.85
N VAL A 29 5.91 -3.76 -4.41
CA VAL A 29 4.99 -2.87 -5.12
C VAL A 29 4.34 -3.61 -6.29
N LEU A 30 5.13 -4.29 -7.13
CA LEU A 30 4.61 -5.06 -8.27
C LEU A 30 3.66 -6.19 -7.81
N MET A 31 3.98 -6.86 -6.70
CA MET A 31 3.10 -7.86 -6.09
C MET A 31 1.74 -7.26 -5.69
N ILE A 32 1.73 -6.06 -5.11
CA ILE A 32 0.47 -5.35 -4.79
C ILE A 32 -0.30 -5.00 -6.06
N LEU A 33 0.38 -4.50 -7.10
CA LEU A 33 -0.29 -4.15 -8.35
C LEU A 33 -0.94 -5.36 -9.03
N VAL A 34 -0.25 -6.50 -9.04
CA VAL A 34 -0.74 -7.74 -9.68
C VAL A 34 -1.79 -8.44 -8.83
N ILE A 35 -1.47 -8.76 -7.58
CA ILE A 35 -2.33 -9.55 -6.69
C ILE A 35 -3.43 -8.65 -6.10
N GLY A 36 -3.06 -7.51 -5.52
CA GLY A 36 -4.01 -6.53 -5.00
C GLY A 36 -4.97 -6.04 -6.09
N GLY A 37 -4.48 -5.87 -7.31
CA GLY A 37 -5.32 -5.50 -8.46
C GLY A 37 -6.36 -6.53 -8.89
N ARG A 38 -6.26 -7.78 -8.42
CA ARG A 38 -7.30 -8.81 -8.60
C ARG A 38 -8.14 -8.96 -7.34
N VAL A 39 -7.49 -8.93 -6.19
CA VAL A 39 -8.11 -9.19 -4.89
C VAL A 39 -9.05 -8.05 -4.48
N THR A 40 -8.63 -6.80 -4.63
CA THR A 40 -9.45 -5.62 -4.29
C THR A 40 -10.78 -5.61 -5.06
N PRO A 41 -10.83 -5.60 -6.41
CA PRO A 41 -12.11 -5.61 -7.13
C PRO A 41 -12.95 -6.86 -6.85
N SER A 42 -12.33 -8.03 -6.65
CA SER A 42 -13.05 -9.26 -6.28
C SER A 42 -13.74 -9.14 -4.93
N PHE A 43 -13.05 -8.62 -3.92
CA PHE A 43 -13.64 -8.40 -2.60
C PHE A 43 -14.70 -7.30 -2.61
N THR A 44 -14.52 -6.24 -3.41
CA THR A 44 -15.55 -5.23 -3.65
C THR A 44 -16.82 -5.85 -4.22
N ARG A 45 -16.68 -6.64 -5.30
CA ARG A 45 -17.82 -7.34 -5.91
C ARG A 45 -18.53 -8.24 -4.92
N ASN A 46 -17.79 -9.06 -4.18
CA ASN A 46 -18.38 -10.00 -3.22
C ASN A 46 -19.11 -9.27 -2.09
N TRP A 47 -18.56 -8.16 -1.61
CA TRP A 47 -19.24 -7.36 -0.59
C TRP A 47 -20.51 -6.70 -1.14
N LEU A 48 -20.46 -6.07 -2.33
CA LEU A 48 -21.63 -5.45 -2.95
C LEU A 48 -22.80 -6.43 -3.13
N VAL A 49 -22.51 -7.63 -3.65
CA VAL A 49 -23.53 -8.68 -3.83
C VAL A 49 -24.12 -9.11 -2.48
N ARG A 50 -23.29 -9.32 -1.46
CA ARG A 50 -23.76 -9.67 -0.11
C ARG A 50 -24.59 -8.56 0.55
N SER A 51 -24.34 -7.31 0.21
CA SER A 51 -25.07 -6.14 0.68
C SER A 51 -26.32 -5.82 -0.14
N GLY A 52 -26.71 -6.66 -1.11
CA GLY A 52 -27.88 -6.44 -1.96
C GLY A 52 -27.70 -5.32 -2.99
N LEU A 53 -26.47 -4.88 -3.23
CA LEU A 53 -26.14 -3.81 -4.17
C LEU A 53 -25.68 -4.38 -5.53
N PRO A 54 -25.93 -3.68 -6.66
CA PRO A 54 -25.46 -4.12 -7.97
C PRO A 54 -23.93 -4.32 -8.00
N PRO A 55 -23.41 -5.44 -8.54
CA PRO A 55 -21.97 -5.69 -8.59
C PRO A 55 -21.25 -4.65 -9.44
N CYS A 56 -19.99 -4.37 -9.10
CA CYS A 56 -19.09 -3.62 -9.97
C CYS A 56 -18.29 -4.61 -10.82
N ASN A 57 -18.43 -4.53 -12.14
CA ASN A 57 -17.73 -5.42 -13.08
C ASN A 57 -16.38 -4.82 -13.47
N ALA A 58 -15.40 -4.96 -12.59
CA ALA A 58 -14.01 -4.61 -12.87
C ALA A 58 -13.27 -5.83 -13.46
N GLY A 59 -13.64 -6.21 -14.69
CA GLY A 59 -12.94 -7.25 -15.44
C GLY A 59 -11.56 -6.78 -15.91
N PHE A 60 -10.65 -7.72 -16.19
CA PHE A 60 -9.33 -7.40 -16.75
C PHE A 60 -9.49 -6.75 -18.13
N GLY A 61 -8.99 -5.53 -18.30
CA GLY A 61 -9.14 -4.76 -19.53
C GLY A 61 -7.91 -3.92 -19.87
N ARG A 62 -8.13 -2.91 -20.74
CA ARG A 62 -7.08 -1.99 -21.19
C ARG A 62 -6.41 -1.26 -20.04
N ALA A 63 -7.18 -0.85 -19.03
CA ALA A 63 -6.65 -0.16 -17.86
C ALA A 63 -5.65 -1.06 -17.08
N ASP A 64 -5.92 -2.36 -16.94
CA ASP A 64 -4.99 -3.30 -16.32
C ASP A 64 -3.69 -3.45 -17.12
N GLN A 65 -3.79 -3.61 -18.43
CA GLN A 65 -2.62 -3.77 -19.30
C GLN A 65 -1.72 -2.53 -19.25
N VAL A 66 -2.30 -1.34 -19.38
CA VAL A 66 -1.56 -0.07 -19.33
C VAL A 66 -0.95 0.14 -17.94
N ALA A 67 -1.72 -0.08 -16.87
CA ALA A 67 -1.22 0.09 -15.51
C ALA A 67 -0.07 -0.87 -15.18
N LEU A 68 -0.22 -2.18 -15.45
CA LEU A 68 0.82 -3.16 -15.14
C LEU A 68 2.06 -2.98 -16.03
N GLY A 69 1.88 -2.74 -17.33
CA GLY A 69 2.98 -2.53 -18.27
C GLY A 69 3.79 -1.28 -17.94
N SER A 70 3.13 -0.14 -17.74
CA SER A 70 3.79 1.11 -17.34
C SER A 70 4.47 1.00 -15.98
N SER A 71 3.87 0.31 -15.01
CA SER A 71 4.46 0.11 -13.68
C SER A 71 5.72 -0.76 -13.74
N LEU A 72 5.70 -1.84 -14.53
CA LEU A 72 6.87 -2.69 -14.70
C LEU A 72 8.03 -1.92 -15.35
N ALA A 73 7.74 -1.15 -16.41
CA ALA A 73 8.73 -0.30 -17.06
C ALA A 73 9.28 0.77 -16.10
N ALA A 74 8.40 1.46 -15.37
CA ALA A 74 8.78 2.48 -14.40
C ALA A 74 9.71 1.91 -13.30
N LEU A 75 9.32 0.78 -12.70
CA LEU A 75 10.12 0.14 -11.66
C LEU A 75 11.46 -0.36 -12.18
N ALA A 76 11.51 -0.96 -13.38
CA ALA A 76 12.75 -1.43 -13.99
C ALA A 76 13.75 -0.28 -14.23
N VAL A 77 13.28 0.83 -14.81
CA VAL A 77 14.11 2.02 -15.03
C VAL A 77 14.51 2.68 -13.71
N TRP A 78 13.59 2.76 -12.74
CA TRP A 78 13.88 3.34 -11.42
C TRP A 78 14.91 2.53 -10.62
N ILE A 79 14.91 1.19 -10.73
CA ILE A 79 15.95 0.35 -10.12
C ILE A 79 17.32 0.69 -10.69
N ALA A 80 17.46 0.87 -12.01
CA ALA A 80 18.75 1.11 -12.65
C ALA A 80 19.21 2.58 -12.54
N ALA A 81 18.30 3.52 -12.79
CA ALA A 81 18.56 4.95 -12.93
C ALA A 81 17.52 5.80 -12.16
N PRO A 82 17.53 5.78 -10.81
CA PRO A 82 16.49 6.34 -9.96
C PRO A 82 16.40 7.87 -10.02
N ALA A 83 17.48 8.53 -10.42
CA ALA A 83 17.57 9.98 -10.59
C ALA A 83 17.28 10.45 -12.02
N SER A 84 16.98 9.53 -12.95
CA SER A 84 16.74 9.89 -14.35
C SER A 84 15.36 10.52 -14.55
N LEU A 85 15.28 11.49 -15.46
CA LEU A 85 14.01 12.07 -15.90
C LEU A 85 13.07 10.99 -16.48
N VAL A 86 13.62 10.00 -17.16
CA VAL A 86 12.86 8.87 -17.73
C VAL A 86 12.17 8.07 -16.62
N ALA A 87 12.88 7.73 -15.53
CA ALA A 87 12.27 7.05 -14.38
C ALA A 87 11.13 7.89 -13.77
N ALA A 88 11.35 9.19 -13.63
CA ALA A 88 10.37 10.11 -13.08
C ALA A 88 9.08 10.16 -13.91
N LEU A 89 9.21 10.35 -15.23
CA LEU A 89 8.07 10.40 -16.15
C LEU A 89 7.32 9.08 -16.23
N LEU A 90 8.04 7.94 -16.29
CA LEU A 90 7.41 6.62 -16.27
C LEU A 90 6.65 6.37 -14.96
N CYS A 91 7.18 6.84 -13.82
CA CYS A 91 6.46 6.76 -12.55
C CYS A 91 5.18 7.59 -12.59
N LEU A 92 5.19 8.83 -13.12
CA LEU A 92 3.96 9.63 -13.25
C LEU A 92 2.90 8.93 -14.12
N ILE A 93 3.32 8.36 -15.25
CA ILE A 93 2.44 7.59 -16.15
C ILE A 93 1.86 6.37 -15.42
N ALA A 94 2.70 5.61 -14.72
CA ALA A 94 2.28 4.43 -13.97
C ALA A 94 1.30 4.80 -12.83
N GLY A 95 1.56 5.90 -12.12
CA GLY A 95 0.66 6.41 -11.08
C GLY A 95 -0.71 6.77 -11.64
N ALA A 96 -0.75 7.55 -12.72
CA ALA A 96 -1.99 7.92 -13.40
C ALA A 96 -2.76 6.71 -13.93
N ALA A 97 -2.07 5.76 -14.57
CA ALA A 97 -2.68 4.54 -15.09
C ALA A 97 -3.27 3.66 -13.98
N ASN A 98 -2.59 3.55 -12.83
CA ASN A 98 -3.11 2.80 -11.68
C ASN A 98 -4.29 3.48 -11.00
N LEU A 99 -4.31 4.82 -10.93
CA LEU A 99 -5.46 5.56 -10.42
C LEU A 99 -6.68 5.42 -11.35
N TRP A 100 -6.46 5.47 -12.67
CA TRP A 100 -7.50 5.19 -13.66
C TRP A 100 -8.02 3.76 -13.55
N ARG A 101 -7.13 2.77 -13.38
CA ARG A 101 -7.52 1.38 -13.14
C ARG A 101 -8.38 1.26 -11.86
N LEU A 102 -7.95 1.88 -10.77
CA LEU A 102 -8.62 1.86 -9.47
C LEU A 102 -10.02 2.51 -9.52
N SER A 103 -10.20 3.59 -10.29
CA SER A 103 -11.49 4.28 -10.38
C SER A 103 -12.61 3.39 -10.95
N GLY A 104 -12.24 2.35 -11.71
CA GLY A 104 -13.18 1.37 -12.25
C GLY A 104 -13.70 0.34 -11.23
N TRP A 105 -13.18 0.29 -10.00
CA TRP A 105 -13.49 -0.78 -9.04
C TRP A 105 -14.63 -0.47 -8.08
N GLY A 106 -15.15 0.77 -8.09
CA GLY A 106 -16.31 1.14 -7.27
C GLY A 106 -16.04 1.25 -5.76
N GLY A 107 -14.80 1.55 -5.36
CA GLY A 107 -14.40 1.62 -3.94
C GLY A 107 -15.22 2.58 -3.08
N GLN A 108 -15.69 3.68 -3.65
CA GLN A 108 -16.59 4.63 -2.98
C GLN A 108 -17.90 4.01 -2.49
N ARG A 109 -18.33 2.89 -3.09
CA ARG A 109 -19.55 2.18 -2.67
C ARG A 109 -19.31 1.31 -1.44
N THR A 110 -18.06 1.15 -1.01
CA THR A 110 -17.65 0.27 0.10
C THR A 110 -17.37 1.01 1.39
N LEU A 111 -17.60 2.33 1.44
CA LEU A 111 -17.27 3.20 2.58
C LEU A 111 -17.94 2.78 3.90
N SER A 112 -19.06 2.07 3.84
CA SER A 112 -19.73 1.51 5.02
C SER A 112 -19.05 0.26 5.58
N GLU A 113 -18.09 -0.34 4.86
CA GLU A 113 -17.29 -1.48 5.31
C GLU A 113 -15.78 -1.17 5.21
N PRO A 114 -15.17 -0.76 6.35
CA PRO A 114 -13.75 -0.40 6.38
C PRO A 114 -12.81 -1.53 5.95
N LEU A 115 -13.15 -2.82 6.17
CA LEU A 115 -12.31 -3.95 5.70
C LEU A 115 -12.14 -3.99 4.18
N VAL A 116 -13.11 -3.46 3.42
CA VAL A 116 -13.06 -3.42 1.96
C VAL A 116 -12.52 -2.07 1.48
N THR A 117 -12.88 -0.99 2.16
CA THR A 117 -12.38 0.36 1.84
C THR A 117 -10.86 0.44 1.96
N VAL A 118 -10.27 -0.16 2.99
CA VAL A 118 -8.82 -0.10 3.21
C VAL A 118 -8.01 -0.76 2.08
N LEU A 119 -8.57 -1.75 1.37
CA LEU A 119 -7.92 -2.36 0.20
C LEU A 119 -7.79 -1.35 -0.94
N HIS A 120 -8.79 -0.51 -1.15
CA HIS A 120 -8.72 0.58 -2.13
C HIS A 120 -7.75 1.66 -1.66
N ALA A 121 -7.73 1.98 -0.36
CA ALA A 121 -6.78 2.92 0.21
C ALA A 121 -5.34 2.45 0.01
N GLY A 122 -5.01 1.19 0.33
CA GLY A 122 -3.67 0.63 0.15
C GLY A 122 -3.25 0.56 -1.33
N TYR A 123 -4.16 0.17 -2.24
CA TYR A 123 -3.87 0.20 -3.67
C TYR A 123 -3.68 1.64 -4.18
N GLY A 124 -4.56 2.55 -3.75
CA GLY A 124 -4.49 3.98 -4.08
C GLY A 124 -3.20 4.62 -3.59
N LEU A 125 -2.76 4.33 -2.37
CA LEU A 125 -1.47 4.77 -1.83
C LEU A 125 -0.29 4.18 -2.63
N THR A 126 -0.40 2.93 -3.10
CA THR A 126 0.61 2.35 -3.99
C THR A 126 0.70 3.15 -5.31
N ALA A 127 -0.44 3.51 -5.91
CA ALA A 127 -0.50 4.34 -7.12
C ALA A 127 0.01 5.77 -6.86
N LEU A 128 -0.37 6.39 -5.76
CA LEU A 128 0.11 7.70 -5.33
C LEU A 128 1.61 7.68 -5.01
N GLY A 129 2.17 6.55 -4.60
CA GLY A 129 3.61 6.42 -4.41
C GLY A 129 4.38 6.56 -5.72
N PHE A 130 3.85 6.06 -6.84
CA PHE A 130 4.42 6.33 -8.16
C PHE A 130 4.36 7.82 -8.50
N VAL A 131 3.24 8.48 -8.21
CA VAL A 131 3.11 9.94 -8.42
C VAL A 131 4.13 10.70 -7.57
N ALA A 132 4.22 10.41 -6.28
CA ALA A 132 5.13 11.07 -5.35
C ALA A 132 6.60 10.88 -5.78
N VAL A 133 6.99 9.66 -6.16
CA VAL A 133 8.35 9.37 -6.62
C VAL A 133 8.64 10.04 -7.97
N GLY A 134 7.66 10.09 -8.88
CA GLY A 134 7.78 10.82 -10.13
C GLY A 134 7.97 12.33 -9.93
N LEU A 135 7.16 12.93 -9.05
CA LEU A 135 7.27 14.35 -8.69
C LEU A 135 8.63 14.67 -8.05
N ALA A 136 9.06 13.87 -7.07
CA ALA A 136 10.37 14.05 -6.45
C ALA A 136 11.54 13.85 -7.44
N GLY A 137 11.35 13.01 -8.47
CA GLY A 137 12.30 12.81 -9.56
C GLY A 137 12.51 14.03 -10.45
N ILE A 138 11.49 14.90 -10.58
CA ILE A 138 11.56 16.19 -11.30
C ILE A 138 11.81 17.39 -10.37
N GLY A 139 12.21 17.14 -9.12
CA GLY A 139 12.55 18.18 -8.15
C GLY A 139 11.37 18.71 -7.32
N LEU A 140 10.19 18.09 -7.41
CA LEU A 140 9.01 18.47 -6.63
C LEU A 140 8.82 17.51 -5.45
N GLY A 141 9.40 17.87 -4.30
CA GLY A 141 9.28 17.14 -3.05
C GLY A 141 10.51 16.28 -2.70
N ASP A 142 10.53 15.77 -1.47
CA ASP A 142 11.64 14.96 -0.97
C ASP A 142 11.57 13.51 -1.46
N ARG A 143 12.72 12.98 -1.91
CA ARG A 143 12.82 11.64 -2.50
C ARG A 143 12.59 10.54 -1.46
N PHE A 144 13.06 10.73 -0.23
CA PHE A 144 12.90 9.72 0.82
C PHE A 144 11.46 9.70 1.33
N ALA A 145 10.86 10.86 1.57
CA ALA A 145 9.45 10.99 1.94
C ALA A 145 8.53 10.37 0.87
N ALA A 146 8.81 10.62 -0.41
CA ALA A 146 8.05 10.04 -1.52
C ALA A 146 8.06 8.50 -1.52
N GLN A 147 9.22 7.86 -1.27
CA GLN A 147 9.31 6.40 -1.20
C GLN A 147 8.50 5.81 -0.02
N HIS A 148 8.27 6.57 1.06
CA HIS A 148 7.43 6.11 2.16
C HIS A 148 5.96 6.01 1.80
N VAL A 149 5.51 6.67 0.72
CA VAL A 149 4.16 6.46 0.20
C VAL A 149 4.01 5.04 -0.35
N TRP A 150 5.07 4.45 -0.94
CA TRP A 150 5.07 3.01 -1.24
C TRP A 150 5.23 2.16 0.03
N MET A 151 6.19 2.48 0.90
CA MET A 151 6.53 1.63 2.05
C MET A 151 5.43 1.64 3.14
N ALA A 152 5.16 2.81 3.73
CA ALA A 152 4.13 2.94 4.75
C ALA A 152 2.73 2.98 4.15
N GLY A 153 2.57 3.68 3.02
CA GLY A 153 1.26 3.83 2.40
C GLY A 153 0.79 2.55 1.74
N GLY A 154 1.44 2.15 0.65
CA GLY A 154 1.02 0.99 -0.14
C GLY A 154 1.21 -0.33 0.60
N ILE A 155 2.44 -0.63 0.99
CA ILE A 155 2.82 -1.95 1.52
C ILE A 155 2.20 -2.18 2.89
N ALA A 156 2.45 -1.31 3.88
CA ALA A 156 1.94 -1.55 5.23
C ALA A 156 0.40 -1.56 5.28
N THR A 157 -0.27 -0.64 4.56
CA THR A 157 -1.75 -0.62 4.51
C THR A 157 -2.31 -1.87 3.83
N MET A 158 -1.75 -2.30 2.70
CA MET A 158 -2.23 -3.51 2.01
C MET A 158 -1.96 -4.77 2.83
N THR A 159 -0.81 -4.84 3.51
CA THR A 159 -0.49 -5.93 4.43
C THR A 159 -1.50 -5.98 5.58
N LEU A 160 -1.76 -4.86 6.26
CA LEU A 160 -2.76 -4.80 7.33
C LEU A 160 -4.16 -5.21 6.81
N ALA A 161 -4.58 -4.68 5.66
CA ALA A 161 -5.86 -5.01 5.04
C ALA A 161 -6.04 -6.53 4.81
N MET A 162 -5.01 -7.17 4.26
CA MET A 162 -5.03 -8.61 3.99
C MET A 162 -4.96 -9.42 5.28
N MET A 163 -4.10 -9.04 6.23
CA MET A 163 -3.94 -9.72 7.51
C MET A 163 -5.22 -9.71 8.34
N THR A 164 -5.86 -8.55 8.48
CA THR A 164 -7.13 -8.43 9.21
C THR A 164 -8.23 -9.29 8.60
N ARG A 165 -8.34 -9.27 7.27
CA ARG A 165 -9.39 -10.03 6.56
C ARG A 165 -9.13 -11.53 6.60
N ALA A 166 -7.89 -11.96 6.37
CA ALA A 166 -7.51 -13.37 6.40
C ALA A 166 -7.68 -13.96 7.79
N ALA A 167 -7.29 -13.23 8.84
CA ALA A 167 -7.46 -13.67 10.22
C ALA A 167 -8.94 -13.91 10.56
N LEU A 168 -9.83 -12.96 10.24
CA LEU A 168 -11.27 -13.13 10.44
C LEU A 168 -11.83 -14.29 9.60
N GLY A 169 -11.42 -14.38 8.32
CA GLY A 169 -11.88 -15.42 7.41
C GLY A 169 -11.48 -16.84 7.83
N HIS A 170 -10.23 -17.04 8.24
CA HIS A 170 -9.75 -18.33 8.73
C HIS A 170 -10.29 -18.71 10.10
N ALA A 171 -10.59 -17.72 10.96
CA ALA A 171 -11.29 -17.93 12.22
C ALA A 171 -12.80 -18.19 12.04
N GLY A 172 -13.35 -18.01 10.82
CA GLY A 172 -14.79 -18.13 10.57
C GLY A 172 -15.62 -17.02 11.22
N LEU A 173 -15.00 -15.87 11.54
CA LEU A 173 -15.66 -14.73 12.15
C LEU A 173 -16.34 -13.84 11.09
N PRO A 174 -17.34 -13.02 11.47
CA PRO A 174 -17.93 -12.04 10.57
C PRO A 174 -16.86 -11.12 9.94
N LEU A 175 -16.88 -11.01 8.61
CA LEU A 175 -15.96 -10.16 7.85
C LEU A 175 -16.42 -8.69 7.89
N THR A 176 -16.33 -8.07 9.07
CA THR A 176 -16.61 -6.65 9.25
C THR A 176 -15.59 -6.00 10.20
N ALA A 177 -15.22 -4.74 9.93
CA ALA A 177 -14.27 -4.02 10.76
C ALA A 177 -14.93 -3.50 12.03
N SER A 178 -14.39 -3.87 13.19
CA SER A 178 -14.74 -3.23 14.46
C SER A 178 -14.10 -1.83 14.56
N ARG A 179 -14.59 -0.99 15.47
CA ARG A 179 -14.05 0.37 15.69
C ARG A 179 -12.53 0.39 15.93
N PRO A 180 -11.94 -0.51 16.74
CA PRO A 180 -10.48 -0.60 16.88
C PRO A 180 -9.76 -0.89 15.56
N VAL A 181 -10.31 -1.75 14.71
CA VAL A 181 -9.72 -2.08 13.41
C VAL A 181 -9.78 -0.89 12.45
N THR A 182 -10.88 -0.14 12.47
CA THR A 182 -10.96 1.13 11.73
C THR A 182 -9.91 2.13 12.22
N ALA A 183 -9.66 2.21 13.54
CA ALA A 183 -8.60 3.06 14.09
C ALA A 183 -7.20 2.64 13.63
N VAL A 184 -6.92 1.34 13.50
CA VAL A 184 -5.67 0.82 12.90
C VAL A 184 -5.49 1.36 11.48
N TYR A 185 -6.54 1.32 10.66
CA TYR A 185 -6.47 1.79 9.27
C TYR A 185 -6.29 3.30 9.17
N LEU A 186 -7.01 4.08 9.98
CA LEU A 186 -6.84 5.53 10.02
C LEU A 186 -5.43 5.91 10.49
N ALA A 187 -4.90 5.20 11.48
CA ALA A 187 -3.56 5.45 12.01
C ALA A 187 -2.46 5.16 10.99
N ILE A 188 -2.52 4.04 10.24
CA ILE A 188 -1.48 3.74 9.23
C ILE A 188 -1.52 4.71 8.03
N VAL A 189 -2.73 5.12 7.61
CA VAL A 189 -2.89 6.17 6.59
C VAL A 189 -2.36 7.51 7.10
N GLY A 190 -2.69 7.88 8.34
CA GLY A 190 -2.16 9.08 9.00
C GLY A 190 -0.64 9.05 9.15
N ALA A 191 -0.06 7.91 9.52
CA ALA A 191 1.39 7.72 9.60
C ALA A 191 2.07 7.98 8.27
N THR A 192 1.46 7.53 7.17
CA THR A 192 1.94 7.76 5.80
C THR A 192 1.88 9.24 5.43
N LEU A 193 0.77 9.93 5.73
CA LEU A 193 0.62 11.36 5.47
C LEU A 193 1.63 12.18 6.26
N ALA A 194 1.78 11.92 7.56
CA ALA A 194 2.82 12.54 8.37
C ALA A 194 4.21 12.29 7.77
N ARG A 195 4.50 11.05 7.34
CA ARG A 195 5.80 10.73 6.73
C ARG A 195 6.06 11.48 5.44
N LEU A 196 5.03 11.71 4.62
CA LEU A 196 5.13 12.52 3.40
C LEU A 196 5.38 14.00 3.74
N LEU A 197 4.66 14.53 4.73
CA LEU A 197 4.82 15.92 5.20
C LEU A 197 6.19 16.18 5.85
N ALA A 198 6.86 15.15 6.38
CA ALA A 198 8.23 15.26 6.87
C ALA A 198 9.26 15.62 5.77
N GLY A 199 8.88 15.55 4.50
CA GLY A 199 9.66 16.05 3.38
C GLY A 199 9.58 17.57 3.17
N ILE A 200 8.71 18.28 3.90
CA ILE A 200 8.60 19.74 3.85
C ILE A 200 9.68 20.37 4.74
N PRO A 201 10.46 21.34 4.24
CA PRO A 201 11.46 22.04 5.05
C PRO A 201 10.86 22.62 6.34
N GLY A 202 11.51 22.38 7.46
CA GLY A 202 11.06 22.81 8.79
C GLY A 202 10.02 21.90 9.46
N TRP A 203 9.51 20.88 8.77
CA TRP A 203 8.50 19.95 9.32
C TRP A 203 9.06 18.56 9.62
N HIS A 204 10.34 18.31 9.33
CA HIS A 204 10.95 16.98 9.38
C HIS A 204 10.72 16.27 10.72
N ASP A 205 11.39 16.71 11.78
CA ASP A 205 11.37 16.04 13.09
C ASP A 205 9.95 15.83 13.65
N PRO A 206 9.07 16.85 13.78
CA PRO A 206 7.74 16.64 14.35
C PRO A 206 6.91 15.65 13.55
N MET A 207 7.01 15.68 12.21
CA MET A 207 6.27 14.76 11.35
C MET A 207 6.85 13.35 11.34
N VAL A 208 8.17 13.18 11.50
CA VAL A 208 8.80 11.87 11.72
C VAL A 208 8.31 11.26 13.02
N TRP A 209 8.31 12.01 14.12
CA TRP A 209 7.82 11.54 15.43
C TRP A 209 6.34 11.16 15.39
N LEU A 210 5.50 12.00 14.79
CA LEU A 210 4.08 11.72 14.61
C LEU A 210 3.85 10.46 13.77
N SER A 211 4.59 10.32 12.66
CA SER A 211 4.54 9.13 11.81
C SER A 211 4.89 7.87 12.58
N GLY A 212 5.98 7.89 13.36
CA GLY A 212 6.40 6.78 14.21
C GLY A 212 5.38 6.42 15.27
N ALA A 213 4.79 7.42 15.95
CA ALA A 213 3.77 7.20 16.97
C ALA A 213 2.49 6.55 16.39
N LEU A 214 2.01 7.06 15.25
CA LEU A 214 0.84 6.50 14.56
C LEU A 214 1.11 5.07 14.03
N TRP A 215 2.33 4.81 13.56
CA TRP A 215 2.77 3.48 13.15
C TRP A 215 2.74 2.49 14.33
N LEU A 216 3.37 2.86 15.46
CA LEU A 216 3.39 2.03 16.66
C LEU A 216 1.97 1.78 17.19
N PHE A 217 1.12 2.80 17.18
CA PHE A 217 -0.28 2.66 17.55
C PHE A 217 -1.03 1.70 16.63
N ALA A 218 -0.90 1.83 15.31
CA ALA A 218 -1.57 0.96 14.34
C ALA A 218 -1.19 -0.52 14.53
N PHE A 219 0.11 -0.82 14.58
CA PHE A 219 0.58 -2.20 14.73
C PHE A 219 0.36 -2.75 16.14
N GLY A 220 0.56 -1.95 17.18
CA GLY A 220 0.29 -2.35 18.56
C GLY A 220 -1.19 -2.68 18.77
N LEU A 221 -2.09 -1.82 18.29
CA LEU A 221 -3.53 -2.07 18.37
C LEU A 221 -3.95 -3.28 17.51
N TYR A 222 -3.37 -3.46 16.32
CA TYR A 222 -3.58 -4.68 15.54
C TYR A 222 -3.23 -5.93 16.34
N VAL A 223 -2.05 -5.98 16.97
CA VAL A 223 -1.61 -7.12 17.78
C VAL A 223 -2.58 -7.36 18.92
N ILE A 224 -2.96 -6.32 19.69
CA ILE A 224 -3.89 -6.45 20.81
C ILE A 224 -5.24 -7.05 20.36
N VAL A 225 -5.77 -6.60 19.22
CA VAL A 225 -7.09 -7.04 18.72
C VAL A 225 -7.02 -8.45 18.11
N TYR A 226 -5.98 -8.77 17.33
CA TYR A 226 -5.91 -10.01 16.55
C TYR A 226 -5.14 -11.14 17.23
N TRP A 227 -4.31 -10.86 18.23
CA TRP A 227 -3.65 -11.88 19.03
C TRP A 227 -4.61 -12.98 19.53
N PRO A 228 -5.71 -12.67 20.24
CA PRO A 228 -6.63 -13.70 20.71
C PRO A 228 -7.29 -14.48 19.55
N ILE A 229 -7.55 -13.83 18.40
CA ILE A 229 -8.16 -14.49 17.23
C ILE A 229 -7.21 -15.52 16.61
N LEU A 230 -5.90 -15.24 16.63
CA LEU A 230 -4.89 -16.07 15.97
C LEU A 230 -4.40 -17.23 16.85
N VAL A 231 -4.43 -17.09 18.18
CA VAL A 231 -3.91 -18.12 19.11
C VAL A 231 -4.97 -19.07 19.65
N HIS A 232 -6.25 -18.74 19.54
CA HIS A 232 -7.33 -19.63 19.97
C HIS A 232 -7.79 -20.52 18.82
N ALA A 233 -7.97 -21.81 19.11
CA ALA A 233 -8.52 -22.75 18.14
C ALA A 233 -9.94 -22.34 17.72
N ARG A 234 -10.22 -22.48 16.43
CA ARG A 234 -11.55 -22.25 15.86
C ARG A 234 -12.57 -23.13 16.60
N LYS A 235 -13.58 -22.52 17.22
CA LYS A 235 -14.72 -23.29 17.73
C LYS A 235 -15.38 -24.02 16.55
N PRO A 236 -15.62 -25.34 16.63
CA PRO A 236 -16.33 -26.06 15.58
C PRO A 236 -17.68 -25.38 15.31
N ALA A 237 -18.09 -25.33 14.04
CA ALA A 237 -19.46 -24.94 13.72
C ALA A 237 -20.38 -26.01 14.33
N GLY A 238 -21.17 -25.60 15.32
CA GLY A 238 -22.25 -26.41 15.89
C GLY A 238 -23.47 -26.41 14.97
#